data_AF-W5SSP3-F1
#
_entry.id   AF-W5SSP3-F1
#
_cell.length_a   1.000
_cell.length_b   1.000
_cell.length_c   1.000
_cell.angle_alpha   90.00
_cell.angle_beta   90.00
_cell.angle_gamma   90.00
#
_symmetry.space_group_name_H-M   'P 1'
#
loop_
_entity.id
_entity.type
_entity.pdbx_description
1 polymer ?
#
loop_
_entity_poly.entity_id
_entity_poly.type
_entity_poly.pdbx_seq_one_letter_code
_entity_poly.pdbx_strand_id
1 'polypeptide(L)'
;ALRAMAKGGKFAAKQNEEKSAHAVNGAAASAVGKTLSTLIIAIRNTVDSGLKTISDALATVTQEDKSLDSTIPADSTASGQ
;
A
#
# COMPACT_ATOMS: atom_id res chain seq x y z
N ALA A 1 21.34 -5.17 5.25
CA ALA A 1 20.56 -4.75 4.07
C ALA A 1 21.13 -3.49 3.42
N LEU A 2 21.09 -2.31 4.08
CA LEU A 2 21.52 -1.03 3.46
C LEU A 2 22.91 -1.08 2.81
N ARG A 3 23.90 -1.67 3.50
CA ARG A 3 25.26 -1.87 2.96
C ARG A 3 25.26 -2.64 1.64
N ALA A 4 24.42 -3.65 1.50
CA ALA A 4 24.33 -4.49 0.30
C ALA A 4 23.54 -3.81 -0.84
N MET A 5 22.60 -2.91 -0.51
CA MET A 5 21.79 -2.18 -1.49
C MET A 5 22.48 -0.90 -1.98
N ALA A 6 23.39 -0.33 -1.19
CA ALA A 6 24.10 0.88 -1.55
C ALA A 6 25.06 0.67 -2.73
N LYS A 7 25.13 1.65 -3.63
CA LYS A 7 26.13 1.67 -4.69
C LYS A 7 27.54 1.61 -4.09
N GLY A 8 28.36 0.66 -4.55
CA GLY A 8 29.71 0.44 -4.02
C GLY A 8 29.75 -0.30 -2.67
N GLY A 9 28.60 -0.77 -2.19
CA GLY A 9 28.48 -1.58 -0.99
C GLY A 9 29.30 -2.87 -1.03
N LYS A 10 30.21 -3.03 -0.08
CA LYS A 10 31.08 -4.21 0.05
C LYS A 10 31.17 -4.63 1.51
N PHE A 11 31.39 -5.92 1.73
CA PHE A 11 31.63 -6.51 3.03
C PHE A 11 33.10 -6.93 3.11
N ALA A 12 33.77 -6.61 4.22
CA ALA A 12 35.15 -7.02 4.43
C ALA A 12 35.21 -8.54 4.72
N ALA A 13 36.23 -9.19 4.17
CA ALA A 13 36.60 -10.57 4.47
C ALA A 13 38.13 -10.67 4.52
N LYS A 14 38.67 -11.64 5.27
CA LYS A 14 40.11 -11.89 5.26
C LYS A 14 40.54 -12.38 3.88
N GLN A 15 41.77 -12.04 3.50
CA GLN A 15 42.36 -12.57 2.27
C GLN A 15 42.42 -14.10 2.34
N ASN A 16 42.09 -14.74 1.22
CA ASN A 16 42.11 -16.20 1.06
C ASN A 16 41.10 -16.99 1.92
N GLU A 17 40.03 -16.35 2.40
CA GLU A 17 38.96 -16.99 3.18
C GLU A 17 37.63 -17.08 2.39
N GLU A 18 37.53 -18.07 1.49
CA GLU A 18 36.35 -18.22 0.60
C GLU A 18 35.05 -18.53 1.36
N LYS A 19 35.13 -19.20 2.52
CA LYS A 19 33.96 -19.54 3.34
C LYS A 19 33.19 -18.30 3.81
N SER A 20 33.89 -17.20 4.10
CA SER A 20 33.23 -15.96 4.52
C SER A 20 32.39 -15.35 3.40
N ALA A 21 32.79 -15.50 2.14
CA ALA A 21 32.07 -14.93 1.00
C ALA A 21 30.65 -15.52 0.87
N HIS A 22 30.52 -16.84 1.00
CA HIS A 22 29.22 -17.51 0.93
C HIS A 22 28.29 -17.11 2.08
N ALA A 23 28.81 -17.09 3.31
CA ALA A 23 28.03 -16.73 4.49
C ALA A 23 27.55 -15.26 4.42
N VAL A 24 28.44 -14.35 4.03
CA VAL A 24 28.12 -12.92 3.86
C VAL A 24 27.10 -12.71 2.74
N ASN A 25 27.24 -13.39 1.60
CA ASN A 25 26.30 -13.28 0.50
C ASN A 25 24.91 -13.78 0.89
N GLY A 26 24.83 -14.92 1.58
CA GLY A 26 23.56 -15.45 2.10
C GLY A 26 22.90 -14.50 3.09
N ALA A 27 23.66 -13.97 4.05
CA ALA A 27 23.15 -13.00 5.03
C ALA A 27 22.70 -11.69 4.36
N ALA A 28 23.48 -11.18 3.41
CA ALA A 28 23.16 -9.97 2.66
C ALA A 28 21.89 -10.14 1.84
N ALA A 29 21.79 -11.22 1.06
CA ALA A 29 20.61 -11.53 0.25
C ALA A 29 19.35 -11.71 1.11
N SER A 30 19.45 -12.47 2.21
CA SER A 30 18.32 -12.67 3.14
C SER A 30 17.87 -11.36 3.77
N ALA A 31 18.80 -10.52 4.23
CA ALA A 31 18.47 -9.24 4.82
C ALA A 31 17.82 -8.27 3.82
N VAL A 32 18.32 -8.22 2.58
CA VAL A 32 17.71 -7.41 1.51
C VAL A 32 16.31 -7.91 1.17
N GLY A 33 16.15 -9.22 0.95
CA GLY A 33 14.86 -9.84 0.67
C GLY A 33 13.82 -9.53 1.73
N LYS A 34 14.15 -9.75 3.02
CA LYS A 34 13.24 -9.47 4.13
C LYS A 34 12.85 -7.99 4.21
N THR A 35 13.81 -7.07 4.03
CA THR A 35 13.55 -5.63 4.08
C THR A 35 12.60 -5.21 2.96
N LEU A 36 12.82 -5.69 1.74
CA LEU A 36 11.96 -5.39 0.61
C LEU A 36 10.56 -6.00 0.79
N SER A 37 10.45 -7.23 1.29
CA SER A 37 9.16 -7.86 1.58
C SER A 37 8.34 -7.06 2.61
N THR A 38 8.97 -6.60 3.70
CA THR A 38 8.30 -5.73 4.68
C THR A 38 7.86 -4.41 4.07
N LEU A 39 8.71 -3.77 3.26
CA LEU A 39 8.37 -2.51 2.58
C LEU A 39 7.17 -2.68 1.64
N ILE A 40 7.13 -3.78 0.87
CA ILE A 40 6.00 -4.09 -0.01
C ILE A 40 4.70 -4.23 0.78
N ILE A 41 4.73 -4.95 1.91
CA ILE A 41 3.54 -5.12 2.77
C ILE A 41 3.09 -3.78 3.33
N ALA A 42 4.01 -2.95 3.81
CA ALA A 42 3.69 -1.63 4.36
C ALA A 42 3.02 -0.72 3.31
N ILE A 43 3.54 -0.72 2.08
CA ILE A 43 2.96 0.04 0.97
C ILE A 43 1.55 -0.49 0.64
N ARG A 44 1.37 -1.81 0.54
CA ARG A 44 0.05 -2.42 0.28
C ARG A 44 -0.95 -2.02 1.35
N ASN A 45 -0.62 -2.18 2.63
CA ASN A 45 -1.52 -1.81 3.72
C ASN A 45 -1.90 -0.31 3.68
N THR A 46 -0.97 0.55 3.30
CA THR A 46 -1.22 1.99 3.14
C THR A 46 -2.18 2.27 1.99
N VAL A 47 -1.95 1.63 0.83
CA VAL A 47 -2.81 1.75 -0.35
C VAL A 47 -4.21 1.19 -0.05
N ASP A 48 -4.30 -0.01 0.53
CA ASP A 48 -5.56 -0.67 0.87
C ASP A 48 -6.40 0.19 1.83
N SER A 49 -5.75 0.78 2.84
CA SER A 49 -6.42 1.70 3.78
C SER A 49 -6.95 2.94 3.06
N GLY A 50 -6.14 3.55 2.17
CA GLY A 50 -6.56 4.71 1.38
C GLY A 50 -7.73 4.39 0.43
N LEU A 51 -7.68 3.25 -0.26
CA LEU A 51 -8.77 2.79 -1.13
C LEU A 51 -10.05 2.52 -0.35
N LYS A 52 -9.95 1.95 0.86
CA LYS A 52 -11.10 1.78 1.74
C LYS A 52 -11.74 3.12 2.11
N THR A 53 -10.95 4.13 2.48
CA THR A 53 -11.47 5.47 2.77
C THR A 53 -12.19 6.08 1.57
N ILE A 54 -11.64 5.93 0.36
CA ILE A 54 -12.29 6.39 -0.88
C ILE A 54 -13.62 5.66 -1.10
N SER A 55 -13.64 4.33 -0.94
CA SER A 55 -14.86 3.53 -1.08
C SER A 55 -15.95 3.96 -0.10
N ASP A 56 -15.58 4.22 1.16
CA ASP A 56 -16.53 4.66 2.19
C ASP A 56 -17.11 6.06 1.84
N ALA A 57 -16.28 6.99 1.36
CA ALA A 57 -16.73 8.32 0.92
C ALA A 57 -17.63 8.26 -0.34
N LEU A 58 -17.36 7.35 -1.28
CA LEU A 58 -18.23 7.17 -2.45
C LEU A 58 -19.60 6.58 -2.05
N ALA A 59 -19.63 5.70 -1.07
CA ALA A 59 -20.87 5.14 -0.55
C ALA A 59 -21.75 6.21 0.11
N THR A 60 -21.18 7.20 0.78
CA THR A 60 -21.96 8.31 1.36
C THR A 60 -22.54 9.23 0.29
N VAL A 61 -21.76 9.61 -0.72
CA VAL A 61 -22.26 10.45 -1.84
C VAL A 61 -23.39 9.74 -2.60
N THR A 62 -23.24 8.44 -2.85
CA THR A 62 -24.29 7.63 -3.50
C THR A 62 -25.60 7.62 -2.69
N GLN A 63 -25.52 7.69 -1.37
CA GLN A 63 -26.70 7.75 -0.51
C GLN A 63 -27.37 9.14 -0.51
N GLU A 64 -26.60 10.22 -0.54
CA GLU A 64 -27.15 11.57 -0.71
C GLU A 64 -27.89 11.71 -2.04
N ASP A 65 -27.32 11.22 -3.15
CA ASP A 65 -27.99 11.25 -4.47
C ASP A 65 -29.33 10.50 -4.45
N LYS A 66 -29.42 9.34 -3.76
CA LYS A 66 -30.70 8.63 -3.57
C LYS A 66 -31.66 9.35 -2.63
N SER A 67 -31.15 10.04 -1.61
CA SER A 67 -31.99 10.79 -0.66
C SER A 67 -32.64 12.00 -1.31
N LEU A 68 -31.93 12.66 -2.24
CA LEU A 68 -32.46 13.78 -3.01
C LEU A 68 -33.57 13.32 -3.97
N ASP A 69 -33.42 12.15 -4.59
CA ASP A 69 -34.45 11.54 -5.44
C ASP A 69 -35.72 11.16 -4.65
N SER A 70 -35.57 10.72 -3.39
CA SER A 70 -36.70 10.39 -2.51
C SER A 70 -37.39 11.60 -1.87
N THR A 71 -36.78 12.79 -1.88
CA THR A 71 -37.32 14.01 -1.26
C THR A 71 -38.07 14.89 -2.26
N ILE A 72 -38.08 14.56 -3.56
CA ILE A 72 -39.06 15.13 -4.48
C ILE A 72 -40.42 14.56 -4.08
N PRO A 73 -41.36 15.36 -3.53
CA PRO A 73 -42.68 14.85 -3.22
C PRO A 73 -43.32 14.43 -4.54
N ALA A 74 -43.73 13.17 -4.65
CA ALA A 74 -44.55 12.66 -5.75
C ALA A 74 -45.95 13.29 -5.80
N ASP A 75 -46.17 14.43 -5.15
CA ASP A 75 -47.48 15.04 -4.99
C ASP A 75 -47.36 16.58 -4.99
N SER A 76 -47.31 17.15 -6.19
CA SER A 76 -47.98 18.42 -6.44
C SER A 76 -49.36 18.10 -7.01
N THR A 77 -50.30 17.74 -6.14
CA THR A 77 -51.72 17.72 -6.47
C THR A 77 -52.25 19.14 -6.63
N ALA A 78 -53.23 19.27 -7.55
CA ALA A 78 -54.32 20.24 -7.57
C ALA A 78 -54.16 21.61 -8.29
N SER A 79 -55.10 21.78 -9.22
CA SER A 79 -55.90 22.98 -9.48
C SER A 79 -55.35 24.03 -10.45
N GLY A 80 -55.94 24.04 -11.64
CA GLY A 80 -55.86 25.13 -12.61
C GLY A 80 -56.92 24.93 -13.68
N GLN A 81 -58.14 25.37 -13.36
CA GLN A 81 -59.34 25.68 -14.19
C GLN A 81 -59.49 25.04 -15.57
#